data_AF-A0AAW4CR21-F1
#
_entry.id   AF-A0AAW4CR21-F1
#
_cell.length_a   1.000
_cell.length_b   1.000
_cell.length_c   1.000
_cell.angle_alpha   90.00
_cell.angle_beta   90.00
_cell.angle_gamma   90.00
#
_symmetry.space_group_name_H-M   'P 1'
#
loop_
_entity.id
_entity.type
_entity.pdbx_description
1 polymer ?
#
loop_
_entity_poly.entity_id
_entity_poly.type
_entity_poly.pdbx_seq_one_letter_code
_entity_poly.pdbx_strand_id
1 'polypeptide(L)'
;FKETPLPEDKVIVPGVIDTCTNYIEHPEVVAQRIEQYANLVGRERVIAGTDCGFASFASFHAVDPAIGWRKLEAMVQGAEIASRRLWR
;
A
#
# COMPACT_ATOMS: atom_id res chain seq x y z
N PHE A 1 8.46 -0.23 -14.74
CA PHE A 1 8.95 1.16 -14.65
C PHE A 1 10.41 1.37 -15.04
N LYS A 2 11.32 0.38 -14.89
CA LYS A 2 12.71 0.53 -15.38
C LYS A 2 12.82 0.52 -16.91
N GLU A 3 12.15 -0.43 -17.56
CA GLU A 3 12.18 -0.60 -19.03
C GLU A 3 11.02 0.15 -19.71
N THR A 4 9.85 0.15 -19.06
CA THR A 4 8.67 0.89 -19.49
C THR A 4 8.33 1.94 -18.43
N PRO A 5 8.73 3.21 -18.62
CA PRO A 5 8.42 4.30 -17.69
C PRO A 5 6.91 4.55 -17.59
N LEU A 6 6.47 5.05 -16.44
CA LEU A 6 5.10 5.55 -16.27
C LEU A 6 4.94 6.86 -17.06
N PRO A 7 3.87 7.04 -17.86
CA PRO A 7 3.59 8.32 -18.51
C PRO A 7 3.59 9.49 -17.51
N GLU A 8 4.04 10.66 -17.94
CA GLU A 8 4.28 11.81 -17.05
C GLU A 8 3.02 12.30 -16.34
N ASP A 9 1.86 12.17 -16.99
CA ASP A 9 0.55 12.60 -16.51
C ASP A 9 -0.17 11.57 -15.62
N LYS A 10 0.48 10.46 -15.28
CA LYS A 10 -0.13 9.36 -14.52
C LYS A 10 0.44 9.22 -13.12
N VAL A 11 -0.41 8.78 -12.22
CA VAL A 11 -0.06 8.32 -10.87
C VAL A 11 -0.40 6.83 -10.74
N ILE A 12 0.21 6.15 -9.79
CA ILE A 12 -0.12 4.76 -9.46
C ILE A 12 -0.61 4.65 -8.01
N VAL A 13 -1.50 3.69 -7.80
CA VAL A 13 -2.00 3.33 -6.48
C VAL A 13 -1.62 1.86 -6.19
N PRO A 14 -0.36 1.58 -5.81
CA PRO A 14 0.06 0.22 -5.55
C PRO A 14 -0.62 -0.35 -4.30
N GLY A 15 -1.02 -1.61 -4.40
CA GLY A 15 -1.41 -2.42 -3.25
C GLY A 15 -0.21 -2.70 -2.35
N VAL A 16 -0.32 -2.30 -1.08
CA VAL A 16 0.72 -2.51 -0.06
C VAL A 16 0.20 -3.26 1.16
N ILE A 17 -1.08 -3.66 1.13
CA ILE A 17 -1.80 -4.41 2.15
C ILE A 17 -2.50 -5.58 1.47
N ASP A 18 -2.24 -6.78 1.96
CA ASP A 18 -2.95 -7.99 1.52
C ASP A 18 -4.38 -7.98 2.07
N THR A 19 -5.33 -8.29 1.20
CA THR A 19 -6.76 -8.33 1.50
C THR A 19 -7.34 -9.74 1.56
N CYS A 20 -6.49 -10.78 1.51
CA CYS A 20 -6.89 -12.18 1.54
C CYS A 20 -6.57 -12.90 2.84
N THR A 21 -5.77 -12.30 3.74
CA THR A 21 -5.37 -12.91 5.01
C THR A 21 -5.64 -12.01 6.22
N ASN A 22 -5.62 -12.63 7.41
CA ASN A 22 -5.82 -11.95 8.69
C ASN A 22 -4.50 -11.53 9.37
N TYR A 23 -3.39 -11.49 8.63
CA TYR A 23 -2.11 -10.97 9.14
C TYR A 23 -2.06 -9.45 8.99
N ILE A 24 -1.69 -8.73 10.04
CA ILE A 24 -1.46 -7.28 9.93
C ILE A 24 -0.02 -7.06 9.50
N GLU A 25 0.17 -6.36 8.39
CA GLU A 25 1.49 -5.99 7.87
C GLU A 25 2.22 -5.09 8.87
N HIS A 26 3.50 -5.35 9.07
CA HIS A 26 4.32 -4.46 9.89
C HIS A 26 4.50 -3.10 9.17
N PRO A 27 4.36 -1.94 9.84
CA PRO A 27 4.47 -0.62 9.21
C PRO A 27 5.76 -0.42 8.40
N GLU A 28 6.89 -0.98 8.86
CA GLU A 28 8.16 -0.95 8.13
C GLU A 28 8.12 -1.67 6.77
N VAL A 29 7.37 -2.78 6.67
CA VAL A 29 7.20 -3.50 5.40
C VAL A 29 6.33 -2.68 4.45
N VAL A 30 5.27 -2.06 4.96
CA VAL A 30 4.45 -1.12 4.19
C VAL A 30 5.30 0.05 3.67
N ALA A 31 6.11 0.66 4.53
CA ALA A 31 6.99 1.77 4.17
C ALA A 31 7.99 1.35 3.07
N GLN A 32 8.63 0.20 3.24
CA GLN A 32 9.54 -0.37 2.24
C GLN A 32 8.85 -0.56 0.88
N ARG A 33 7.61 -1.08 0.86
CA ARG A 33 6.83 -1.26 -0.38
C ARG A 33 6.57 0.09 -1.06
N ILE A 34 6.13 1.10 -0.31
CA ILE A 34 5.90 2.45 -0.83
C ILE A 34 7.19 3.03 -1.43
N GLU A 35 8.31 2.93 -0.70
CA GLU A 35 9.62 3.40 -1.16
C GLU A 35 10.07 2.72 -2.45
N GLN A 36 9.84 1.41 -2.60
CA GLN A 36 10.17 0.69 -3.84
C GLN A 36 9.44 1.26 -5.06
N TYR A 37 8.15 1.58 -4.95
CA TYR A 37 7.41 2.22 -6.03
C TYR A 37 7.86 3.67 -6.24
N ALA A 38 8.00 4.45 -5.16
CA ALA A 38 8.41 5.84 -5.21
C ALA A 38 9.80 6.02 -5.86
N ASN A 39 10.73 5.11 -5.61
CA ASN A 39 12.06 5.13 -6.22
C ASN A 39 12.04 4.84 -7.73
N LEU A 40 10.97 4.23 -8.24
CA LEU A 40 10.84 3.90 -9.66
C LEU A 40 10.02 4.92 -10.44
N VAL A 41 8.96 5.46 -9.84
CA VAL A 41 8.05 6.40 -10.52
C VAL A 41 8.14 7.82 -9.96
N GLY A 42 8.91 8.09 -8.92
CA GLY A 42 8.95 9.38 -8.24
C GLY A 42 7.92 9.47 -7.10
N ARG A 43 8.37 10.01 -5.96
CA ARG A 43 7.61 10.06 -4.69
C ARG A 43 6.25 10.77 -4.78
N GLU A 44 6.10 11.72 -5.70
CA GLU A 44 4.85 12.48 -5.92
C GLU A 44 3.80 11.71 -6.73
N ARG A 45 4.17 10.57 -7.34
CA ARG A 45 3.30 9.80 -8.25
C ARG A 45 2.81 8.48 -7.65
N VAL A 46 2.88 8.33 -6.34
CA VAL A 46 2.50 7.12 -5.61
C VAL A 46 1.48 7.45 -4.52
N ILE A 47 0.36 6.74 -4.51
CA ILE A 47 -0.63 6.74 -3.42
C ILE A 47 -0.72 5.33 -2.87
N ALA A 48 -0.48 5.11 -1.57
CA ALA A 48 -0.61 3.78 -0.99
C ALA A 48 -2.07 3.29 -1.03
N GLY A 49 -2.28 2.06 -1.52
CA GLY A 49 -3.59 1.41 -1.54
C GLY A 49 -3.55 -0.01 -0.95
N THR A 50 -4.73 -0.60 -0.81
CA THR A 50 -4.88 -2.04 -0.55
C THR A 50 -4.80 -2.80 -1.88
N ASP A 51 -4.44 -4.09 -1.84
CA ASP A 51 -4.39 -4.93 -3.05
C ASP A 51 -5.76 -5.01 -3.75
N CYS A 52 -6.84 -5.09 -2.97
CA CYS A 52 -8.22 -5.08 -3.45
C CYS A 52 -9.16 -4.54 -2.35
N GLY A 53 -10.46 -4.80 -2.46
CA GLY A 53 -11.41 -4.62 -1.36
C GLY A 53 -11.35 -5.78 -0.37
N PHE A 54 -11.77 -5.55 0.88
CA PHE A 54 -11.83 -6.58 1.92
C PHE A 54 -13.05 -7.51 1.83
N ALA A 55 -14.05 -7.15 1.01
CA ALA A 55 -15.27 -7.93 0.79
C ALA A 55 -15.20 -8.73 -0.52
N SER A 56 -14.14 -9.52 -0.69
CA SER A 56 -13.83 -10.22 -1.95
C SER A 56 -14.91 -11.24 -2.37
N PHE A 57 -15.69 -11.77 -1.43
CA PHE A 57 -16.73 -12.76 -1.70
C PHE A 57 -18.07 -12.35 -1.07
N ALA A 58 -19.16 -12.53 -1.82
CA ALA A 58 -20.51 -12.19 -1.35
C ALA A 58 -21.00 -13.05 -0.17
N SER A 59 -20.49 -14.27 -0.06
CA SER A 59 -20.95 -15.26 0.93
C SER A 59 -19.98 -15.49 2.09
N PHE A 60 -18.79 -14.88 2.06
CA PHE A 60 -17.74 -15.14 3.04
C PHE A 60 -16.81 -13.94 3.21
N HIS A 61 -16.49 -13.60 4.45
CA HIS A 61 -15.50 -12.58 4.78
C HIS A 61 -14.15 -13.25 5.04
N ALA A 62 -13.20 -13.09 4.11
CA ALA A 62 -11.84 -13.60 4.26
C ALA A 62 -11.07 -12.85 5.36
N VAL A 63 -11.39 -11.57 5.57
CA VAL A 63 -10.75 -10.70 6.58
C VAL A 63 -11.78 -10.27 7.60
N ASP A 64 -11.47 -10.45 8.88
CA ASP A 64 -12.29 -9.93 9.97
C ASP A 64 -12.33 -8.39 9.92
N PRO A 65 -13.49 -7.73 10.03
CA PRO A 65 -13.59 -6.27 9.95
C PRO A 65 -12.66 -5.52 10.91
N ALA A 66 -12.47 -6.02 12.14
CA ALA A 66 -11.55 -5.42 13.10
C ALA A 66 -10.10 -5.50 12.61
N ILE A 67 -9.71 -6.62 11.99
CA ILE A 67 -8.39 -6.79 11.39
C ILE A 67 -8.23 -5.90 10.15
N GLY A 68 -9.27 -5.75 9.33
CA GLY A 68 -9.31 -4.81 8.21
C GLY A 68 -8.98 -3.38 8.66
N TRP A 69 -9.58 -2.91 9.75
CA TRP A 69 -9.24 -1.60 10.34
C TRP A 69 -7.80 -1.50 10.81
N ARG A 70 -7.26 -2.55 11.45
CA ARG A 70 -5.85 -2.57 11.88
C ARG A 70 -4.87 -2.59 10.72
N LYS A 71 -5.23 -3.23 9.61
CA LYS A 71 -4.44 -3.18 8.37
C LYS A 71 -4.38 -1.77 7.78
N LEU A 72 -5.51 -1.05 7.78
CA LEU A 72 -5.55 0.35 7.35
C LEU A 72 -4.75 1.26 8.29
N GLU A 73 -4.81 1.03 9.59
CA GLU A 73 -3.97 1.72 10.59
C GLU A 73 -2.47 1.48 10.30
N ALA A 74 -2.07 0.22 10.05
CA ALA A 74 -0.69 -0.12 9.68
C ALA A 74 -0.27 0.53 8.35
N MET A 75 -1.19 0.66 7.39
CA MET A 75 -0.93 1.35 6.13
C MET A 75 -0.60 2.83 6.35
N VAL A 76 -1.38 3.52 7.19
CA VAL A 76 -1.13 4.92 7.57
C VAL A 76 0.23 5.07 8.25
N GLN A 77 0.53 4.23 9.24
CA GLN A 77 1.83 4.25 9.94
C GLN A 77 3.00 4.02 8.98
N GLY A 78 2.87 3.07 8.05
CA GLY A 78 3.88 2.82 7.02
C GLY A 78 4.05 4.00 6.06
N ALA A 79 2.97 4.64 5.64
CA ALA A 79 3.01 5.82 4.79
C ALA A 79 3.70 7.02 5.49
N GLU A 80 3.48 7.19 6.80
CA GLU A 80 4.19 8.21 7.58
C GLU A 80 5.70 7.93 7.65
N ILE A 81 6.10 6.68 7.88
CA ILE A 81 7.51 6.27 7.88
C ILE A 81 8.15 6.54 6.51
N ALA A 82 7.51 6.09 5.43
CA ALA A 82 7.97 6.33 4.07
C ALA A 82 8.08 7.83 3.77
N SER A 83 7.10 8.63 4.20
CA SER A 83 7.11 10.08 4.00
C SER A 83 8.31 10.73 4.68
N ARG A 84 8.59 10.37 5.94
CA ARG A 84 9.78 10.86 6.67
C ARG A 84 11.11 10.44 6.04
N ARG A 85 11.14 9.43 5.18
CA ARG A 85 12.35 8.96 4.48
C ARG A 85 12.49 9.59 3.09
N LEU A 86 11.38 9.68 2.37
CA LEU A 86 11.32 10.20 1.00
C LEU A 86 11.41 11.73 0.96
N TRP A 87 10.98 12.43 2.00
CA TRP A 87 10.92 13.90 2.07
C TRP A 87 11.99 14.53 2.97
N ARG A 88 13.12 13.84 3.11
CA ARG A 88 14.31 14.40 3.78
C ARG A 88 15.03 15.41 2.90
#